data_AF-A0AA45WL03-F1
#
_entry.id   AF-A0AA45WL03-F1
#
_cell.length_a   1.000
_cell.length_b   1.000
_cell.length_c   1.000
_cell.angle_alpha   90.00
_cell.angle_beta   90.00
_cell.angle_gamma   90.00
#
_symmetry.space_group_name_H-M   'P 1'
#
loop_
_entity.id
_entity.type
_entity.pdbx_description
1 polymer ?
#
loop_
_entity_poly.entity_id
_entity_poly.type
_entity_poly.pdbx_seq_one_letter_code
_entity_poly.pdbx_strand_id
1 'polypeptide(L)'
;MTEQQLLEKYTGIVQFQVSFYNNEGEEILEHLAPLVDIPFDKQAYIEAKGRQKSSIYLMRSQTDARCLVLVEFMTYTHTLIVRCKEEVGAAVRELLCRDENKKIENTLIKHSMMNAIVRRYGLNIDIVDEFDLWNSVFKDRRFWWEYVHFNAYGLYDDDNSIYPELVDPIRFPITEDAGLMVWIGDDIDMSSLHLFHPSLANSFELGWDDLGRWHPHALRWEEFEKLYLFLTLRHPEQFVVPFLLMLRFAVVTRHEDAKAIARKVKAAWRSLGLFSEEEIEQFDRMVWFKPHFEWTQDPVHGWYHACDSPFDVYSMRHVCTDEFPFQALAEVMQAIDWQMDEASWKEAVAKWDALVETYSIDDDEHWLERRQGEC
;
A
#
# COMPACT_ATOMS: atom_id res chain seq x y z
N MET A 1 16.87 6.74 -8.33
CA MET A 1 17.69 7.77 -7.65
C MET A 1 16.95 8.23 -6.39
N THR A 2 17.61 8.67 -5.32
CA THR A 2 16.86 9.24 -4.18
C THR A 2 16.06 10.49 -4.60
N GLU A 3 15.05 10.88 -3.82
CA GLU A 3 14.26 12.11 -4.08
C GLU A 3 15.18 13.34 -4.25
N GLN A 4 16.13 13.52 -3.33
CA GLN A 4 17.06 14.65 -3.38
C GLN A 4 17.93 14.63 -4.65
N GLN A 5 18.46 13.47 -5.04
CA GLN A 5 19.23 13.34 -6.27
C GLN A 5 18.38 13.68 -7.51
N LEU A 6 17.10 13.31 -7.50
CA LEU A 6 16.20 13.61 -8.61
C LEU A 6 15.91 15.11 -8.67
N LEU A 7 15.58 15.75 -7.54
CA LEU A 7 15.38 17.21 -7.46
C LEU A 7 16.61 17.99 -7.95
N GLU A 8 17.80 17.58 -7.53
CA GLU A 8 19.05 18.20 -7.99
C GLU A 8 19.23 18.03 -9.51
N LYS A 9 19.10 16.80 -10.04
CA LYS A 9 19.26 16.50 -11.47
C LYS A 9 18.22 17.23 -12.35
N TYR A 10 17.00 17.35 -11.84
CA TYR A 10 15.85 17.93 -12.54
C TYR A 10 15.52 19.36 -12.06
N THR A 11 16.50 20.09 -11.53
CA THR A 11 16.34 21.50 -11.18
C THR A 11 15.83 22.30 -12.39
N GLY A 12 14.76 23.08 -12.20
CA GLY A 12 14.09 23.87 -13.24
C GLY A 12 13.22 23.05 -14.20
N ILE A 13 12.93 21.79 -13.87
CA ILE A 13 12.03 20.90 -14.61
C ILE A 13 10.81 20.62 -13.76
N VAL A 14 9.64 20.63 -14.40
CA VAL A 14 8.37 20.25 -13.81
C VAL A 14 7.79 19.05 -14.57
N GLN A 15 6.96 18.27 -13.89
CA GLN A 15 6.26 17.16 -14.49
C GLN A 15 4.77 17.27 -14.18
N PHE A 16 3.93 17.01 -15.16
CA PHE A 16 2.48 16.97 -15.02
C PHE A 16 1.96 15.66 -15.58
N GLN A 17 0.85 15.19 -15.04
CA GLN A 17 0.15 14.04 -15.59
C GLN A 17 -1.35 14.30 -15.70
N VAL A 18 -2.00 13.65 -16.66
CA VAL A 18 -3.45 13.70 -16.83
C VAL A 18 -3.95 12.39 -17.44
N SER A 19 -5.13 11.96 -17.01
CA SER A 19 -5.86 10.84 -17.61
C SER A 19 -6.90 11.38 -18.60
N PHE A 20 -7.02 10.76 -19.77
CA PHE A 20 -8.02 11.12 -20.77
C PHE A 20 -8.61 9.90 -21.50
N TYR A 21 -9.76 10.12 -22.14
CA TYR A 21 -10.42 9.11 -22.97
C TYR A 21 -9.87 9.08 -24.41
N ASN A 22 -10.05 7.94 -25.09
CA ASN A 22 -9.40 7.62 -26.36
C ASN A 22 -9.48 8.71 -27.46
N ASN A 23 -10.50 9.57 -27.47
CA ASN A 23 -10.70 10.58 -28.52
C ASN A 23 -9.92 11.89 -28.31
N GLU A 24 -9.30 12.12 -27.16
CA GLU A 24 -8.77 13.45 -26.79
C GLU A 24 -7.24 13.61 -26.92
N GLY A 25 -6.50 12.51 -26.85
CA GLY A 25 -5.03 12.57 -26.72
C GLY A 25 -4.29 13.20 -27.90
N GLU A 26 -4.79 13.03 -29.13
CA GLU A 26 -4.14 13.56 -30.33
C GLU A 26 -4.18 15.09 -30.36
N GLU A 27 -5.34 15.68 -30.06
CA GLU A 27 -5.53 17.14 -29.98
C GLU A 27 -4.64 17.74 -28.89
N ILE A 28 -4.57 17.10 -27.72
CA ILE A 28 -3.71 17.55 -26.62
C ILE A 28 -2.25 17.58 -27.07
N LEU A 29 -1.78 16.52 -27.72
CA LEU A 29 -0.39 16.43 -28.18
C LEU A 29 -0.04 17.43 -29.29
N GLU A 30 -0.98 17.72 -30.20
CA GLU A 30 -0.80 18.74 -31.25
C GLU A 30 -0.62 20.14 -30.65
N HIS A 31 -1.35 20.48 -29.59
CA HIS A 31 -1.21 21.77 -28.89
C HIS A 31 -0.04 21.79 -27.90
N LEU A 32 0.34 20.64 -27.35
CA LEU A 32 1.44 20.53 -26.39
C LEU A 32 2.80 20.65 -27.08
N ALA A 33 2.98 20.00 -28.23
CA ALA A 33 4.25 19.96 -28.96
C ALA A 33 4.95 21.33 -29.13
N PRO A 34 4.26 22.42 -29.56
CA PRO A 34 4.89 23.73 -29.68
C PRO A 34 5.27 24.37 -28.34
N LEU A 35 4.66 23.96 -27.22
CA LEU A 35 4.96 24.50 -25.88
C LEU A 35 6.22 23.88 -25.28
N VAL A 36 6.49 22.59 -25.53
CA VAL A 36 7.54 21.84 -24.83
C VAL A 36 8.79 21.55 -25.66
N ASP A 37 8.86 22.06 -26.90
CA ASP A 37 9.97 21.79 -27.85
C ASP A 37 10.24 20.28 -28.02
N ILE A 38 9.15 19.51 -28.12
CA ILE A 38 9.16 18.06 -28.37
C ILE A 38 8.25 17.80 -29.57
N PRO A 39 8.76 17.22 -30.67
CA PRO A 39 7.95 16.97 -31.85
C PRO A 39 6.88 15.92 -31.56
N PHE A 40 5.68 16.14 -32.10
CA PHE A 40 4.62 15.14 -32.11
C PHE A 40 4.72 14.28 -33.38
N ASP A 41 5.11 13.01 -33.22
CA ASP A 41 5.06 12.01 -34.30
C ASP A 41 3.68 11.34 -34.30
N LYS A 42 2.79 11.92 -35.10
CA LYS A 42 1.41 11.45 -35.24
C LYS A 42 1.31 10.00 -35.72
N GLN A 43 2.22 9.56 -36.59
CA GLN A 43 2.19 8.20 -37.10
C GLN A 43 2.59 7.19 -36.01
N ALA A 44 3.68 7.48 -35.29
CA ALA A 44 4.10 6.65 -34.16
C ALA A 44 3.05 6.61 -33.04
N TYR A 45 2.35 7.71 -32.79
CA TYR A 45 1.23 7.77 -31.84
C TYR A 45 0.08 6.85 -32.24
N ILE A 46 -0.37 6.92 -33.50
CA ILE A 46 -1.46 6.06 -34.02
C ILE A 46 -1.05 4.58 -33.96
N GLU A 47 0.18 4.26 -34.32
CA GLU A 47 0.71 2.88 -34.28
C GLU A 47 0.82 2.33 -32.87
N ALA A 48 1.20 3.16 -31.89
CA ALA A 48 1.20 2.76 -30.49
C ALA A 48 -0.23 2.51 -30.01
N LYS A 49 -1.12 3.48 -30.18
CA LYS A 49 -2.53 3.43 -29.76
C LYS A 49 -3.31 2.25 -30.34
N GLY A 50 -3.02 1.85 -31.59
CA GLY A 50 -3.72 0.77 -32.29
C GLY A 50 -3.39 -0.65 -31.81
N ARG A 51 -2.49 -0.84 -30.84
CA ARG A 51 -2.10 -2.16 -30.33
C ARG A 51 -3.20 -2.74 -29.43
N GLN A 52 -3.51 -4.03 -29.58
CA GLN A 52 -4.56 -4.72 -28.79
C GLN A 52 -4.24 -4.92 -27.29
N LYS A 53 -3.01 -4.59 -26.86
CA LYS A 53 -2.55 -4.67 -25.47
C LYS A 53 -2.10 -3.29 -25.00
N SER A 54 -1.90 -3.15 -23.69
CA SER A 54 -1.31 -1.93 -23.12
C SER A 54 0.01 -1.60 -23.83
N SER A 55 0.18 -0.33 -24.18
CA SER A 55 1.31 0.13 -24.99
C SER A 55 1.66 1.56 -24.65
N ILE A 56 2.79 2.04 -25.17
CA ILE A 56 3.27 3.39 -24.89
C ILE A 56 3.66 4.14 -26.16
N TYR A 57 3.55 5.46 -26.08
CA TYR A 57 4.17 6.43 -26.97
C TYR A 57 5.12 7.31 -26.14
N LEU A 58 6.39 7.39 -26.53
CA LEU A 58 7.41 8.15 -25.81
C LEU A 58 8.22 9.01 -26.79
N MET A 59 8.21 10.32 -26.56
CA MET A 59 9.07 11.28 -27.25
C MET A 59 9.92 12.04 -26.25
N ARG A 60 11.18 12.29 -26.62
CA ARG A 60 12.13 13.07 -25.81
C ARG A 60 12.45 14.37 -26.51
N SER A 61 12.73 15.41 -25.73
CA SER A 61 13.26 16.64 -26.30
C SER A 61 14.64 16.38 -26.90
N GLN A 62 14.90 17.01 -28.05
CA GLN A 62 16.22 16.99 -28.68
C GLN A 62 17.18 18.00 -28.05
N THR A 63 16.65 19.00 -27.31
CA THR A 63 17.42 20.12 -26.77
C THR A 63 17.69 19.98 -25.27
N ASP A 64 16.83 19.28 -24.52
CA ASP A 64 17.04 18.95 -23.11
C ASP A 64 16.63 17.50 -22.81
N ALA A 65 17.60 16.61 -22.59
CA ALA A 65 17.36 15.19 -22.36
C ALA A 65 16.49 14.88 -21.12
N ARG A 66 16.29 15.88 -20.24
CA ARG A 66 15.41 15.78 -19.08
C ARG A 66 13.94 15.94 -19.45
N CYS A 67 13.60 16.52 -20.59
CA CYS A 67 12.23 16.75 -21.02
C CYS A 67 11.69 15.62 -21.89
N LEU A 68 10.45 15.22 -21.68
CA LEU A 68 9.79 14.15 -22.43
C LEU A 68 8.26 14.28 -22.41
N VAL A 69 7.64 13.58 -23.35
CA VAL A 69 6.20 13.30 -23.41
C VAL A 69 6.02 11.79 -23.47
N LEU A 70 5.30 11.25 -22.50
CA LEU A 70 4.98 9.83 -22.40
C LEU A 70 3.47 9.67 -22.38
N VAL A 71 2.94 8.76 -23.18
CA VAL A 71 1.54 8.34 -23.13
C VAL A 71 1.50 6.83 -22.91
N GLU A 72 0.81 6.38 -21.88
CA GLU A 72 0.39 4.99 -21.74
C GLU A 72 -1.03 4.81 -22.24
N PHE A 73 -1.24 3.86 -23.14
CA PHE A 73 -2.54 3.47 -23.65
C PHE A 73 -3.05 2.25 -22.89
N MET A 74 -4.13 2.44 -22.13
CA MET A 74 -4.91 1.35 -21.51
C MET A 74 -6.23 1.15 -22.26
N THR A 75 -7.01 0.14 -21.86
CA THR A 75 -8.24 -0.28 -22.56
C THR A 75 -9.30 0.82 -22.64
N TYR A 76 -9.45 1.63 -21.59
CA TYR A 76 -10.52 2.63 -21.49
C TYR A 76 -10.01 4.05 -21.24
N THR A 77 -8.90 4.18 -20.52
CA THR A 77 -8.27 5.45 -20.16
C THR A 77 -6.83 5.46 -20.64
N HIS A 78 -6.29 6.64 -20.89
CA HIS A 78 -4.89 6.83 -21.28
C HIS A 78 -4.25 7.82 -20.33
N THR A 79 -3.00 7.56 -19.95
CA THR A 79 -2.25 8.44 -19.05
C THR A 79 -1.20 9.18 -19.87
N LEU A 80 -1.26 10.51 -19.86
CA LEU A 80 -0.20 11.37 -20.42
C LEU A 80 0.62 11.95 -19.30
N ILE A 81 1.94 11.82 -19.42
CA ILE A 81 2.92 12.46 -18.55
C ILE A 81 3.80 13.37 -19.39
N VAL A 82 3.89 14.63 -18.98
CA VAL A 82 4.71 15.67 -19.62
C VAL A 82 5.75 16.13 -18.63
N ARG A 83 7.03 16.03 -19.01
CA ARG A 83 8.15 16.58 -18.26
C ARG A 83 8.78 17.71 -19.08
N CYS A 84 8.71 18.93 -18.59
CA CYS A 84 9.09 20.13 -19.34
C CYS A 84 9.81 21.16 -18.45
N LYS A 85 10.37 22.20 -19.06
CA LYS A 85 11.01 23.29 -18.32
C LYS A 85 9.95 24.08 -17.53
N GLU A 86 10.31 24.51 -16.33
CA GLU A 86 9.44 25.30 -15.46
C GLU A 86 8.90 26.57 -16.14
N GLU A 87 9.72 27.18 -17.01
CA GLU A 87 9.37 28.37 -17.81
C GLU A 87 8.10 28.21 -18.65
N VAL A 88 7.83 27.00 -19.17
CA VAL A 88 6.64 26.68 -19.96
C VAL A 88 5.59 25.94 -19.14
N GLY A 89 5.89 25.65 -17.86
CA GLY A 89 5.07 24.80 -17.01
C GLY A 89 3.68 25.35 -16.73
N ALA A 90 3.53 26.68 -16.64
CA ALA A 90 2.21 27.31 -16.46
C ALA A 90 1.31 27.10 -17.70
N ALA A 91 1.85 27.31 -18.90
CA ALA A 91 1.11 27.13 -20.15
C ALA A 91 0.76 25.66 -20.41
N VAL A 92 1.69 24.74 -20.10
CA VAL A 92 1.42 23.30 -20.17
C VAL A 92 0.32 22.92 -19.18
N ARG A 93 0.39 23.40 -17.94
CA ARG A 93 -0.64 23.11 -16.93
C ARG A 93 -2.01 23.62 -17.35
N GLU A 94 -2.09 24.85 -17.88
CA GLU A 94 -3.33 25.43 -18.39
C GLU A 94 -3.91 24.59 -19.55
N LEU A 95 -3.07 24.12 -20.47
CA LEU A 95 -3.49 23.25 -21.57
C LEU A 95 -4.06 21.91 -21.07
N LEU A 96 -3.44 21.32 -20.04
CA LEU A 96 -3.86 20.02 -19.49
C LEU A 96 -5.07 20.15 -18.55
N CYS A 97 -5.29 21.31 -17.95
CA CYS A 97 -6.35 21.58 -16.99
C CYS A 97 -7.68 21.83 -17.70
N ARG A 98 -8.43 20.76 -18.00
CA ARG A 98 -9.72 20.84 -18.71
C ARG A 98 -10.95 21.04 -17.81
N ASP A 99 -10.81 20.80 -16.51
CA ASP A 99 -11.86 21.04 -15.50
C ASP A 99 -11.40 22.19 -14.60
N GLU A 100 -12.20 23.25 -14.50
CA GLU A 100 -11.91 24.43 -13.67
C GLU A 100 -11.74 24.08 -12.18
N ASN A 101 -12.21 22.90 -11.74
CA ASN A 101 -12.11 22.43 -10.37
C ASN A 101 -10.92 21.51 -10.09
N LYS A 102 -10.24 20.95 -11.11
CA LYS A 102 -9.09 20.05 -10.92
C LYS A 102 -7.77 20.81 -11.00
N LYS A 103 -7.04 20.88 -9.87
CA LYS A 103 -5.66 21.41 -9.86
C LYS A 103 -4.68 20.34 -10.30
N ILE A 104 -3.99 20.58 -11.41
CA ILE A 104 -2.86 19.74 -11.83
C ILE A 104 -1.59 20.19 -11.10
N GLU A 105 -1.05 19.30 -10.26
CA GLU A 105 0.16 19.55 -9.47
C GLU A 105 1.44 19.07 -10.18
N ASN A 106 2.59 19.50 -9.67
CA ASN A 106 3.88 19.01 -10.15
C ASN A 106 4.15 17.60 -9.61
N THR A 107 4.08 16.60 -10.47
CA THR A 107 4.23 15.18 -10.12
C THR A 107 5.64 14.65 -10.34
N LEU A 108 6.68 15.51 -10.36
CA LEU A 108 8.05 15.05 -10.63
C LEU A 108 8.54 14.01 -9.61
N ILE A 109 8.16 14.22 -8.34
CA ILE A 109 8.55 13.37 -7.20
C ILE A 109 7.37 12.53 -6.72
N LYS A 110 6.25 13.18 -6.40
CA LYS A 110 5.09 12.55 -5.76
C LYS A 110 3.97 12.32 -6.75
N HIS A 111 3.14 11.30 -6.49
CA HIS A 111 1.93 10.98 -7.25
C HIS A 111 2.19 10.69 -8.74
N SER A 112 3.43 10.40 -9.12
CA SER A 112 3.79 10.14 -10.52
C SER A 112 3.51 8.71 -10.95
N MET A 113 2.68 8.52 -11.97
CA MET A 113 2.55 7.20 -12.61
C MET A 113 3.81 6.80 -13.42
N MET A 114 4.80 7.70 -13.56
CA MET A 114 6.01 7.47 -14.35
C MET A 114 6.79 6.25 -13.87
N ASN A 115 6.94 6.06 -12.56
CA ASN A 115 7.79 4.99 -12.02
C ASN A 115 7.22 3.60 -12.35
N ALA A 116 5.90 3.44 -12.19
CA ALA A 116 5.17 2.23 -12.60
C ALA A 116 5.30 1.95 -14.11
N ILE A 117 5.11 2.96 -14.96
CA ILE A 117 5.22 2.81 -16.42
C ILE A 117 6.67 2.45 -16.81
N VAL A 118 7.65 3.13 -16.23
CA VAL A 118 9.07 2.88 -16.49
C VAL A 118 9.47 1.45 -16.13
N ARG A 119 9.05 0.94 -14.97
CA ARG A 119 9.31 -0.45 -14.57
C ARG A 119 8.59 -1.44 -15.49
N ARG A 120 7.31 -1.21 -15.77
CA ARG A 120 6.46 -2.08 -16.60
C ARG A 120 7.01 -2.28 -18.01
N TYR A 121 7.52 -1.22 -18.64
CA TYR A 121 8.03 -1.26 -20.02
C TYR A 121 9.57 -1.24 -20.12
N GLY A 122 10.30 -1.32 -18.99
CA GLY A 122 11.76 -1.34 -18.96
C GLY A 122 12.39 -0.09 -19.59
N LEU A 123 11.84 1.09 -19.32
CA LEU A 123 12.27 2.35 -19.94
C LEU A 123 13.56 2.89 -19.30
N ASN A 124 14.44 3.45 -20.12
CA ASN A 124 15.61 4.18 -19.63
C ASN A 124 15.23 5.62 -19.27
N ILE A 125 14.43 5.81 -18.22
CA ILE A 125 14.04 7.11 -17.67
C ILE A 125 14.44 7.12 -16.20
N ASP A 126 15.05 8.22 -15.74
CA ASP A 126 15.31 8.35 -14.32
C ASP A 126 14.00 8.40 -13.55
N ILE A 127 13.90 7.49 -12.60
CA ILE A 127 12.81 7.40 -11.64
C ILE A 127 13.36 7.64 -10.23
N VAL A 128 12.49 8.08 -9.34
CA VAL A 128 12.80 8.01 -7.92
C VAL A 128 12.99 6.52 -7.58
N ASP A 129 14.07 6.21 -6.89
CA ASP A 129 14.24 4.93 -6.20
C ASP A 129 13.41 5.08 -4.94
N GLU A 130 12.16 4.67 -5.06
CA GLU A 130 11.04 5.02 -4.17
C GLU A 130 11.12 4.38 -2.79
N PHE A 131 12.09 3.50 -2.54
CA PHE A 131 12.00 2.64 -1.37
C PHE A 131 12.67 3.27 -0.15
N ASP A 132 12.03 4.35 0.27
CA ASP A 132 11.98 4.77 1.65
C ASP A 132 10.52 5.04 2.07
N LEU A 133 9.64 4.06 1.84
CA LEU A 133 8.24 4.06 2.30
C LEU A 133 8.11 4.51 3.76
N TRP A 134 9.10 4.09 4.55
CA TRP A 134 9.33 4.42 5.95
C TRP A 134 9.47 5.92 6.21
N ASN A 135 10.20 6.66 5.37
CA ASN A 135 10.36 8.10 5.54
C ASN A 135 9.42 8.97 4.69
N SER A 136 8.67 8.39 3.75
CA SER A 136 7.66 9.09 2.94
C SER A 136 6.23 8.66 3.31
N VAL A 137 5.74 7.57 2.73
CA VAL A 137 4.34 7.12 2.76
C VAL A 137 3.82 6.92 4.17
N PHE A 138 4.58 6.24 5.03
CA PHE A 138 4.11 5.89 6.38
C PHE A 138 4.17 7.06 7.37
N LYS A 139 4.72 8.21 6.97
CA LYS A 139 4.61 9.48 7.70
C LYS A 139 3.48 10.36 7.15
N ASP A 140 2.86 9.97 6.04
CA ASP A 140 1.71 10.70 5.50
C ASP A 140 0.43 10.29 6.22
N ARG A 141 -0.23 11.27 6.81
CA ARG A 141 -1.54 11.11 7.44
C ARG A 141 -2.58 10.60 6.45
N ARG A 142 -2.54 11.06 5.19
CA ARG A 142 -3.51 10.72 4.15
C ARG A 142 -3.47 9.22 3.83
N PHE A 143 -2.27 8.66 3.69
CA PHE A 143 -2.07 7.23 3.46
C PHE A 143 -2.80 6.40 4.50
N TRP A 144 -2.52 6.65 5.79
CA TRP A 144 -3.13 5.90 6.87
C TRP A 144 -4.64 6.09 6.93
N TRP A 145 -5.14 7.31 6.72
CA TRP A 145 -6.57 7.60 6.68
C TRP A 145 -7.32 6.81 5.60
N GLU A 146 -6.72 6.70 4.41
CA GLU A 146 -7.26 5.91 3.29
C GLU A 146 -7.11 4.42 3.54
N TYR A 147 -5.95 4.00 4.04
CA TYR A 147 -5.67 2.61 4.41
C TYR A 147 -6.72 2.08 5.39
N VAL A 148 -7.07 2.83 6.43
CA VAL A 148 -8.06 2.40 7.42
C VAL A 148 -9.52 2.49 6.96
N HIS A 149 -9.77 2.87 5.70
CA HIS A 149 -11.07 2.86 5.02
C HIS A 149 -12.19 3.70 5.67
N PHE A 150 -11.84 4.77 6.39
CA PHE A 150 -12.84 5.59 7.11
C PHE A 150 -13.77 6.45 6.23
N ASN A 151 -13.47 6.61 4.93
CA ASN A 151 -14.26 7.42 4.00
C ASN A 151 -14.86 6.63 2.81
N ALA A 152 -14.90 5.29 2.86
CA ALA A 152 -15.27 4.45 1.72
C ALA A 152 -16.70 4.66 1.17
N TYR A 153 -17.57 5.42 1.85
CA TYR A 153 -18.91 5.73 1.35
C TYR A 153 -19.19 7.24 1.31
N GLY A 154 -18.64 7.87 0.28
CA GLY A 154 -19.10 9.14 -0.25
C GLY A 154 -18.23 10.32 0.12
N LEU A 155 -17.45 10.81 -0.85
CA LEU A 155 -17.49 12.21 -1.34
C LEU A 155 -16.27 12.62 -2.20
N TYR A 156 -15.34 11.74 -2.53
CA TYR A 156 -14.20 12.13 -3.39
C TYR A 156 -14.01 11.13 -4.53
N ASP A 157 -14.58 11.49 -5.67
CA ASP A 157 -14.30 10.94 -7.02
C ASP A 157 -12.93 11.46 -7.49
N ASP A 158 -11.91 11.29 -6.66
CA ASP A 158 -10.63 11.97 -6.84
C ASP A 158 -9.58 10.96 -7.31
N ASP A 159 -9.23 11.03 -8.60
CA ASP A 159 -8.08 10.39 -9.28
C ASP A 159 -6.70 10.66 -8.60
N ASN A 160 -6.70 11.20 -7.38
CA ASN A 160 -5.55 11.70 -6.63
C ASN A 160 -5.09 10.77 -5.49
N SER A 161 -5.68 9.58 -5.32
CA SER A 161 -5.29 8.59 -4.30
C SER A 161 -4.30 7.55 -4.82
N ILE A 162 -3.44 7.96 -5.77
CA ILE A 162 -2.41 7.08 -6.32
C ILE A 162 -1.12 7.19 -5.49
N TYR A 163 -0.64 6.05 -5.00
CA TYR A 163 0.64 5.84 -4.31
C TYR A 163 1.54 4.95 -5.17
N PRO A 164 2.23 5.52 -6.19
CA PRO A 164 3.12 4.74 -7.06
C PRO A 164 4.16 3.92 -6.30
N GLU A 165 4.57 4.38 -5.11
CA GLU A 165 5.50 3.71 -4.22
C GLU A 165 4.98 2.36 -3.70
N LEU A 166 3.66 2.13 -3.76
CA LEU A 166 2.98 0.92 -3.30
C LEU A 166 2.58 -0.02 -4.45
N VAL A 167 3.02 0.26 -5.69
CA VAL A 167 2.83 -0.63 -6.85
C VAL A 167 3.44 -2.01 -6.59
N ASP A 168 4.58 -2.02 -5.89
CA ASP A 168 5.25 -3.23 -5.44
C ASP A 168 4.81 -3.55 -4.00
N PRO A 169 4.63 -4.84 -3.66
CA PRO A 169 4.19 -5.22 -2.34
C PRO A 169 5.25 -4.92 -1.27
N ILE A 170 4.80 -4.49 -0.09
CA ILE A 170 5.65 -4.20 1.07
C ILE A 170 6.11 -5.53 1.66
N ARG A 171 7.39 -5.86 1.52
CA ARG A 171 7.95 -7.15 1.95
C ARG A 171 8.43 -7.10 3.40
N PHE A 172 8.05 -8.11 4.17
CA PHE A 172 8.50 -8.42 5.52
C PHE A 172 9.27 -9.76 5.49
N PRO A 173 10.54 -9.76 5.05
CA PRO A 173 11.35 -10.96 5.01
C PRO A 173 11.63 -11.49 6.42
N ILE A 174 11.47 -12.79 6.60
CA ILE A 174 11.88 -13.52 7.80
C ILE A 174 13.23 -14.20 7.55
N THR A 175 13.38 -14.83 6.39
CA THR A 175 14.67 -15.26 5.81
C THR A 175 14.96 -14.42 4.55
N GLU A 176 16.02 -14.77 3.81
CA GLU A 176 16.36 -14.15 2.53
C GLU A 176 15.26 -14.35 1.46
N ASP A 177 14.60 -15.51 1.49
CA ASP A 177 13.72 -16.01 0.43
C ASP A 177 12.31 -16.37 0.92
N ALA A 178 12.03 -16.20 2.21
CA ALA A 178 10.73 -16.46 2.80
C ALA A 178 10.26 -15.38 3.78
N GLY A 179 8.95 -15.15 3.81
CA GLY A 179 8.31 -14.20 4.71
C GLY A 179 6.92 -13.80 4.24
N LEU A 180 6.44 -12.66 4.74
CA LEU A 180 5.15 -12.10 4.36
C LEU A 180 5.31 -10.84 3.52
N MET A 181 4.30 -10.51 2.74
CA MET A 181 4.21 -9.20 2.10
C MET A 181 2.79 -8.69 2.14
N VAL A 182 2.62 -7.38 2.30
CA VAL A 182 1.33 -6.71 2.19
C VAL A 182 1.29 -6.04 0.83
N TRP A 183 0.33 -6.42 0.01
CA TRP A 183 0.07 -5.79 -1.28
C TRP A 183 -1.12 -4.86 -1.13
N ILE A 184 -0.87 -3.56 -1.28
CA ILE A 184 -1.91 -2.52 -1.28
C ILE A 184 -2.24 -2.13 -2.72
N GLY A 185 -1.22 -2.07 -3.58
CA GLY A 185 -1.37 -1.53 -4.92
C GLY A 185 -1.16 -0.02 -4.89
N ASP A 186 -1.04 0.56 -6.08
CA ASP A 186 -0.89 2.00 -6.24
C ASP A 186 -2.22 2.76 -6.03
N ASP A 187 -3.34 2.06 -5.87
CA ASP A 187 -4.62 2.62 -5.46
C ASP A 187 -5.11 1.86 -4.21
N ILE A 188 -5.42 2.58 -3.11
CA ILE A 188 -5.73 1.98 -1.80
C ILE A 188 -7.21 1.53 -1.74
N ASP A 189 -7.60 0.72 -2.72
CA ASP A 189 -8.91 0.10 -2.80
C ASP A 189 -8.91 -1.33 -2.28
N MET A 190 -7.73 -1.95 -2.25
CA MET A 190 -7.57 -3.32 -1.80
C MET A 190 -6.33 -3.43 -0.93
N SER A 191 -6.35 -4.33 0.04
CA SER A 191 -5.11 -4.78 0.68
C SER A 191 -5.14 -6.29 0.90
N SER A 192 -4.07 -6.96 0.51
CA SER A 192 -3.94 -8.41 0.66
C SER A 192 -2.65 -8.79 1.34
N LEU A 193 -2.71 -9.82 2.17
CA LEU A 193 -1.55 -10.41 2.83
C LEU A 193 -1.13 -11.64 2.04
N HIS A 194 0.12 -11.67 1.62
CA HIS A 194 0.68 -12.80 0.89
C HIS A 194 1.85 -13.45 1.64
N LEU A 195 1.97 -14.76 1.47
CA LEU A 195 3.15 -15.54 1.82
C LEU A 195 4.06 -15.67 0.60
N PHE A 196 5.35 -15.41 0.77
CA PHE A 196 6.36 -15.83 -0.21
C PHE A 196 7.30 -16.84 0.42
N HIS A 197 7.61 -17.88 -0.34
CA HIS A 197 8.42 -19.00 0.13
C HIS A 197 9.01 -19.76 -1.08
N PRO A 198 10.22 -20.35 -0.99
CA PRO A 198 10.85 -21.08 -2.11
C PRO A 198 10.05 -22.27 -2.64
N SER A 199 9.17 -22.84 -1.82
CA SER A 199 8.30 -23.95 -2.25
C SER A 199 7.10 -23.50 -3.11
N LEU A 200 6.86 -22.19 -3.20
CA LEU A 200 5.75 -21.63 -3.96
C LEU A 200 6.25 -21.06 -5.28
N ALA A 201 5.55 -21.36 -6.38
CA ALA A 201 5.91 -20.85 -7.70
C ALA A 201 5.72 -19.32 -7.81
N ASN A 202 4.74 -18.78 -7.09
CA ASN A 202 4.46 -17.35 -6.90
C ASN A 202 4.10 -17.13 -5.42
N SER A 203 4.01 -15.88 -4.97
CA SER A 203 3.43 -15.61 -3.63
C SER A 203 1.99 -16.12 -3.55
N PHE A 204 1.56 -16.55 -2.37
CA PHE A 204 0.23 -17.08 -2.11
C PHE A 204 -0.57 -16.09 -1.26
N GLU A 205 -1.76 -15.70 -1.71
CA GLU A 205 -2.65 -14.81 -0.96
C GLU A 205 -3.27 -15.54 0.24
N LEU A 206 -3.04 -15.03 1.44
CA LEU A 206 -3.57 -15.59 2.69
C LEU A 206 -4.95 -15.01 3.04
N GLY A 207 -5.17 -13.74 2.69
CA GLY A 207 -6.44 -13.05 2.86
C GLY A 207 -6.38 -11.63 2.29
N TRP A 208 -7.55 -11.05 2.01
CA TRP A 208 -7.69 -9.75 1.35
C TRP A 208 -8.83 -8.92 1.93
N ASP A 209 -8.74 -7.61 1.73
CA ASP A 209 -9.73 -6.61 2.09
C ASP A 209 -9.99 -5.78 0.84
N ASP A 210 -11.23 -5.79 0.32
CA ASP A 210 -11.62 -5.20 -0.96
C ASP A 210 -12.66 -4.08 -0.82
N LEU A 211 -12.77 -3.48 0.37
CA LEU A 211 -13.80 -2.50 0.76
C LEU A 211 -15.25 -3.05 0.81
N GLY A 212 -15.52 -4.21 0.25
CA GLY A 212 -16.84 -4.86 0.25
C GLY A 212 -17.14 -5.60 1.55
N ARG A 213 -16.13 -6.26 2.15
CA ARG A 213 -16.19 -6.85 3.50
C ARG A 213 -14.83 -6.82 4.21
N TRP A 214 -14.78 -6.31 5.44
CA TRP A 214 -13.53 -6.04 6.16
C TRP A 214 -13.04 -7.18 7.06
N HIS A 215 -13.00 -8.43 6.57
CA HIS A 215 -12.69 -9.59 7.42
C HIS A 215 -11.65 -10.54 6.82
N PRO A 216 -10.40 -10.12 6.56
CA PRO A 216 -9.42 -11.01 5.94
C PRO A 216 -8.92 -12.14 6.84
N HIS A 217 -8.93 -11.95 8.17
CA HIS A 217 -8.66 -12.92 9.26
C HIS A 217 -7.71 -14.09 8.91
N ALA A 218 -6.58 -13.80 8.29
CA ALA A 218 -5.63 -14.81 7.80
C ALA A 218 -4.70 -15.36 8.89
N LEU A 219 -4.48 -14.59 9.95
CA LEU A 219 -3.55 -14.89 11.03
C LEU A 219 -4.27 -15.09 12.36
N ARG A 220 -3.78 -16.06 13.14
CA ARG A 220 -4.07 -16.13 14.57
C ARG A 220 -3.37 -14.98 15.29
N TRP A 221 -3.90 -14.54 16.42
CA TRP A 221 -3.27 -13.46 17.17
C TRP A 221 -1.85 -13.82 17.62
N GLU A 222 -1.60 -15.08 18.02
CA GLU A 222 -0.27 -15.52 18.46
C GLU A 222 0.75 -15.57 17.32
N GLU A 223 0.30 -15.85 16.09
CA GLU A 223 1.14 -15.81 14.89
C GLU A 223 1.49 -14.37 14.52
N PHE A 224 0.48 -13.49 14.55
CA PHE A 224 0.68 -12.06 14.34
C PHE A 224 1.61 -11.47 15.41
N GLU A 225 1.48 -11.90 16.66
CA GLU A 225 2.34 -11.47 17.76
C GLU A 225 3.80 -11.85 17.56
N LYS A 226 4.07 -13.11 17.19
CA LYS A 226 5.41 -13.53 16.83
C LYS A 226 6.00 -12.68 15.70
N LEU A 227 5.21 -12.40 14.67
CA LEU A 227 5.64 -11.61 13.52
C LEU A 227 5.99 -10.17 13.89
N TYR A 228 5.08 -9.43 14.55
CA TYR A 228 5.34 -8.02 14.82
C TYR A 228 6.47 -7.84 15.84
N LEU A 229 6.63 -8.75 16.80
CA LEU A 229 7.74 -8.72 17.75
C LEU A 229 9.08 -8.97 17.04
N PHE A 230 9.14 -9.93 16.12
CA PHE A 230 10.33 -10.15 15.30
C PHE A 230 10.69 -8.91 14.46
N LEU A 231 9.70 -8.33 13.78
CA LEU A 231 9.91 -7.14 12.95
C LEU A 231 10.28 -5.90 13.76
N THR A 232 9.96 -5.87 15.05
CA THR A 232 10.33 -4.79 15.96
C THR A 232 11.83 -4.62 16.11
N LEU A 233 12.59 -5.72 16.04
CA LEU A 233 14.05 -5.66 16.09
C LEU A 233 14.66 -5.35 14.72
N ARG A 234 13.98 -5.71 13.63
CA ARG A 234 14.45 -5.44 12.26
C ARG A 234 14.16 -4.01 11.77
N HIS A 235 13.10 -3.40 12.29
CA HIS A 235 12.68 -2.04 11.95
C HIS A 235 12.60 -1.17 13.21
N PRO A 236 13.70 -1.00 13.97
CA PRO A 236 13.66 -0.48 15.33
C PRO A 236 13.17 0.97 15.44
N GLU A 237 13.34 1.78 14.40
CA GLU A 237 12.93 3.19 14.41
C GLU A 237 11.44 3.37 14.08
N GLN A 238 10.81 2.39 13.45
CA GLN A 238 9.46 2.50 12.89
C GLN A 238 8.65 1.21 13.08
N PHE A 239 8.93 0.51 14.19
CA PHE A 239 8.43 -0.84 14.44
C PHE A 239 6.91 -0.96 14.53
N VAL A 240 6.21 0.16 14.75
CA VAL A 240 4.74 0.23 14.78
C VAL A 240 4.11 0.10 13.40
N VAL A 241 4.83 0.45 12.33
CA VAL A 241 4.29 0.42 10.97
C VAL A 241 4.00 -1.00 10.47
N PRO A 242 4.90 -2.01 10.55
CA PRO A 242 4.56 -3.37 10.18
C PRO A 242 3.37 -3.91 10.98
N PHE A 243 3.29 -3.55 12.26
CA PHE A 243 2.16 -3.90 13.12
C PHE A 243 0.85 -3.34 12.57
N LEU A 244 0.78 -2.02 12.29
CA LEU A 244 -0.43 -1.38 11.78
C LEU A 244 -0.84 -1.88 10.38
N LEU A 245 0.13 -2.15 9.49
CA LEU A 245 -0.14 -2.70 8.16
C LEU A 245 -0.67 -4.13 8.20
N MET A 246 -0.27 -4.93 9.17
CA MET A 246 -0.71 -6.34 9.23
C MET A 246 -1.89 -6.56 10.19
N LEU A 247 -2.22 -5.57 11.02
CA LEU A 247 -3.23 -5.68 12.08
C LEU A 247 -4.58 -6.22 11.60
N ARG A 248 -5.07 -5.74 10.45
CA ARG A 248 -6.37 -6.14 9.88
C ARG A 248 -6.46 -7.63 9.55
N PHE A 249 -5.33 -8.28 9.28
CA PHE A 249 -5.26 -9.69 8.92
C PHE A 249 -5.29 -10.62 10.13
N ALA A 250 -5.21 -10.07 11.35
CA ALA A 250 -5.29 -10.82 12.60
C ALA A 250 -6.68 -10.65 13.24
N VAL A 251 -7.25 -11.75 13.71
CA VAL A 251 -8.52 -11.74 14.46
C VAL A 251 -8.25 -11.80 15.97
N VAL A 252 -9.00 -11.00 16.74
CA VAL A 252 -9.03 -11.12 18.20
C VAL A 252 -10.26 -11.94 18.58
N THR A 253 -10.05 -13.05 19.28
CA THR A 253 -11.11 -13.94 19.75
C THR A 253 -11.32 -13.76 21.25
N ARG A 254 -12.24 -14.54 21.82
CA ARG A 254 -12.46 -14.57 23.28
C ARG A 254 -11.27 -15.09 24.09
N HIS A 255 -10.26 -15.67 23.44
CA HIS A 255 -9.09 -16.25 24.09
C HIS A 255 -8.01 -15.22 24.39
N GLU A 256 -8.04 -14.07 23.71
CA GLU A 256 -7.09 -12.98 23.88
C GLU A 256 -7.61 -11.90 24.85
N ASP A 257 -6.69 -11.18 25.49
CA ASP A 257 -7.01 -9.96 26.26
C ASP A 257 -7.26 -8.78 25.31
N ALA A 258 -8.52 -8.67 24.87
CA ALA A 258 -8.93 -7.64 23.93
C ALA A 258 -8.69 -6.21 24.46
N LYS A 259 -8.72 -5.98 25.78
CA LYS A 259 -8.42 -4.67 26.37
C LYS A 259 -6.93 -4.33 26.27
N ALA A 260 -6.05 -5.30 26.55
CA ALA A 260 -4.61 -5.10 26.38
C ALA A 260 -4.25 -4.84 24.91
N ILE A 261 -4.89 -5.54 23.98
CA ILE A 261 -4.69 -5.36 22.54
C ILE A 261 -5.13 -3.97 22.09
N ALA A 262 -6.33 -3.53 22.49
CA ALA A 262 -6.84 -2.20 22.17
C ALA A 262 -5.88 -1.09 22.65
N ARG A 263 -5.36 -1.21 23.88
CA ARG A 263 -4.35 -0.27 24.41
C ARG A 263 -3.09 -0.23 23.56
N LYS A 264 -2.60 -1.38 23.12
CA LYS A 264 -1.42 -1.49 22.24
C LYS A 264 -1.66 -0.82 20.89
N VAL A 265 -2.83 -1.01 20.30
CA VAL A 265 -3.21 -0.43 19.01
C VAL A 265 -3.35 1.09 19.10
N LYS A 266 -4.03 1.60 20.12
CA LYS A 266 -4.15 3.05 20.36
C LYS A 266 -2.76 3.68 20.60
N ALA A 267 -1.90 3.03 21.37
CA ALA A 267 -0.52 3.49 21.59
C ALA A 267 0.29 3.54 20.28
N ALA A 268 0.16 2.53 19.42
CA ALA A 268 0.79 2.52 18.10
C ALA A 268 0.34 3.70 17.23
N TRP A 269 -0.96 3.96 17.14
CA TRP A 269 -1.50 5.10 16.39
C TRP A 269 -1.04 6.45 16.94
N ARG A 270 -1.07 6.64 18.25
CA ARG A 270 -0.56 7.86 18.92
C ARG A 270 0.91 8.11 18.63
N SER A 271 1.71 7.05 18.60
CA SER A 271 3.15 7.17 18.37
C SER A 271 3.52 7.73 16.99
N LEU A 272 2.61 7.64 16.01
CA LEU A 272 2.80 8.27 14.71
C LEU A 272 2.71 9.80 14.79
N GLY A 273 1.98 10.35 15.76
CA GLY A 273 1.78 11.80 15.92
C GLY A 273 0.96 12.45 14.80
N LEU A 274 0.18 11.67 14.05
CA LEU A 274 -0.55 12.10 12.85
C LEU A 274 -2.05 12.40 13.09
N PHE A 275 -2.60 11.99 14.23
CA PHE A 275 -4.05 11.90 14.46
C PHE A 275 -4.47 12.51 15.81
N SER A 276 -5.70 13.00 15.87
CA SER A 276 -6.34 13.42 17.12
C SER A 276 -6.85 12.20 17.91
N GLU A 277 -7.12 12.37 19.20
CA GLU A 277 -7.67 11.29 20.02
C GLU A 277 -9.04 10.81 19.52
N GLU A 278 -9.89 11.73 19.04
CA GLU A 278 -11.19 11.38 18.48
C GLU A 278 -11.08 10.51 17.22
N GLU A 279 -9.98 10.63 16.47
CA GLU A 279 -9.69 9.82 15.28
C GLU A 279 -9.10 8.47 15.67
N ILE A 280 -8.19 8.45 16.64
CA ILE A 280 -7.57 7.21 17.15
C ILE A 280 -8.63 6.30 17.78
N GLU A 281 -9.62 6.85 18.48
CA GLU A 281 -10.77 6.08 19.00
C GLU A 281 -11.56 5.38 17.90
N GLN A 282 -11.54 5.92 16.69
CA GLN A 282 -12.16 5.29 15.54
C GLN A 282 -11.27 4.20 14.95
N PHE A 283 -9.95 4.40 14.85
CA PHE A 283 -9.03 3.44 14.22
C PHE A 283 -8.92 2.09 14.92
N ASP A 284 -9.27 2.03 16.20
CA ASP A 284 -9.45 0.78 16.91
C ASP A 284 -10.48 -0.16 16.23
N ARG A 285 -11.31 0.36 15.32
CA ARG A 285 -12.22 -0.44 14.45
C ARG A 285 -11.48 -1.39 13.52
N MET A 286 -10.19 -1.20 13.31
CA MET A 286 -9.36 -2.19 12.62
C MET A 286 -9.16 -3.48 13.42
N VAL A 287 -9.30 -3.42 14.75
CA VAL A 287 -9.19 -4.59 15.63
C VAL A 287 -10.57 -5.20 15.78
N TRP A 288 -10.78 -6.33 15.11
CA TRP A 288 -12.04 -7.05 15.20
C TRP A 288 -12.03 -8.05 16.33
N PHE A 289 -12.81 -7.77 17.36
CA PHE A 289 -13.15 -8.74 18.39
C PHE A 289 -14.31 -9.62 17.92
N LYS A 290 -14.01 -10.87 17.54
CA LYS A 290 -15.03 -11.87 17.16
C LYS A 290 -15.06 -12.98 18.22
N PRO A 291 -15.89 -12.87 19.27
CA PRO A 291 -15.91 -13.84 20.38
C PRO A 291 -16.39 -15.24 19.98
N HIS A 292 -17.06 -15.36 18.84
CA HIS A 292 -17.55 -16.62 18.27
C HIS A 292 -16.63 -17.19 17.19
N PHE A 293 -15.58 -16.47 16.79
CA PHE A 293 -14.61 -16.97 15.84
C PHE A 293 -13.69 -17.97 16.54
N GLU A 294 -13.61 -19.18 16.02
CA GLU A 294 -12.80 -20.25 16.60
C GLU A 294 -11.79 -20.80 15.58
N TRP A 295 -10.53 -20.86 16.01
CA TRP A 295 -9.48 -21.56 15.31
C TRP A 295 -9.50 -23.03 15.69
N THR A 296 -9.50 -23.92 14.70
CA THR A 296 -9.41 -25.36 14.90
C THR A 296 -8.08 -25.87 14.35
N GLN A 297 -7.44 -26.76 15.10
CA GLN A 297 -6.22 -27.43 14.67
C GLN A 297 -6.57 -28.80 14.08
N ASP A 298 -6.21 -29.02 12.82
CA ASP A 298 -6.24 -30.31 12.15
C ASP A 298 -4.81 -30.82 11.94
N PRO A 299 -4.56 -32.14 12.11
CA PRO A 299 -3.24 -32.72 11.92
C PRO A 299 -2.68 -32.60 10.48
N VAL A 300 -3.54 -32.45 9.47
CA VAL A 300 -3.16 -32.40 8.05
C VAL A 300 -3.10 -30.95 7.56
N HIS A 301 -4.09 -30.14 7.92
CA HIS A 301 -4.28 -28.77 7.47
C HIS A 301 -3.86 -27.74 8.51
N GLY A 302 -3.13 -28.11 9.56
CA GLY A 302 -2.70 -27.17 10.60
C GLY A 302 -3.87 -26.39 11.21
N TRP A 303 -3.70 -25.09 11.43
CA TRP A 303 -4.76 -24.23 11.97
C TRP A 303 -5.61 -23.63 10.86
N TYR A 304 -6.92 -23.79 10.96
CA TYR A 304 -7.93 -23.23 10.05
C TYR A 304 -9.13 -22.70 10.85
N HIS A 305 -9.97 -21.90 10.23
CA HIS A 305 -11.29 -21.57 10.76
C HIS A 305 -12.39 -22.27 9.97
N ALA A 306 -13.47 -22.62 10.65
CA ALA A 306 -14.71 -23.06 10.04
C ALA A 306 -15.73 -21.94 10.27
N CYS A 307 -15.97 -21.10 9.27
CA CYS A 307 -17.09 -20.16 9.36
C CYS A 307 -18.34 -20.82 8.81
N ASP A 308 -19.51 -20.51 9.38
CA ASP A 308 -20.79 -21.05 8.94
C ASP A 308 -21.12 -20.65 7.48
N SER A 309 -20.47 -19.60 6.96
CA SER A 309 -20.53 -19.16 5.57
C SER A 309 -19.13 -18.80 5.04
N PRO A 310 -18.72 -19.34 3.87
CA PRO A 310 -17.43 -19.01 3.24
C PRO A 310 -17.35 -17.57 2.72
N PHE A 311 -18.44 -16.80 2.78
CA PHE A 311 -18.49 -15.40 2.37
C PHE A 311 -18.25 -14.42 3.52
N ASP A 312 -18.16 -14.90 4.77
CA ASP A 312 -18.09 -14.04 5.95
C ASP A 312 -16.65 -13.65 6.33
N VAL A 313 -15.67 -14.29 5.69
CA VAL A 313 -14.24 -14.09 5.93
C VAL A 313 -13.49 -14.16 4.61
N TYR A 314 -12.69 -13.15 4.32
CA TYR A 314 -11.85 -13.05 3.14
C TYR A 314 -10.46 -13.62 3.41
N SER A 315 -10.45 -14.88 3.83
CA SER A 315 -9.24 -15.65 4.09
C SER A 315 -9.23 -16.90 3.23
N MET A 316 -8.06 -17.25 2.73
CA MET A 316 -7.82 -18.56 2.14
C MET A 316 -7.64 -19.65 3.20
N ARG A 317 -7.54 -19.29 4.50
CA ARG A 317 -7.26 -20.20 5.61
C ARG A 317 -8.51 -20.89 6.16
N HIS A 318 -9.29 -21.46 5.25
CA HIS A 318 -10.59 -22.06 5.52
C HIS A 318 -10.57 -23.59 5.35
N VAL A 319 -11.43 -24.31 6.08
CA VAL A 319 -11.50 -25.79 6.03
C VAL A 319 -11.82 -26.36 4.65
N CYS A 320 -12.49 -25.57 3.79
CA CYS A 320 -12.85 -25.98 2.42
C CYS A 320 -11.77 -25.64 1.38
N THR A 321 -10.63 -25.09 1.79
CA THR A 321 -9.56 -24.64 0.88
C THR A 321 -8.36 -25.57 0.99
N ASP A 322 -8.26 -26.53 0.06
CA ASP A 322 -7.18 -27.52 0.04
C ASP A 322 -5.81 -26.93 -0.37
N GLU A 323 -5.80 -25.72 -0.97
CA GLU A 323 -4.62 -25.11 -1.56
C GLU A 323 -3.77 -24.29 -0.58
N PHE A 324 -4.23 -24.11 0.67
CA PHE A 324 -3.53 -23.24 1.62
C PHE A 324 -2.13 -23.79 1.99
N PRO A 325 -1.06 -22.97 1.93
CA PRO A 325 0.32 -23.44 2.05
C PRO A 325 0.77 -23.60 3.51
N PHE A 326 0.12 -24.49 4.27
CA PHE A 326 0.35 -24.68 5.71
C PHE A 326 1.81 -24.93 6.08
N GLN A 327 2.50 -25.78 5.31
CA GLN A 327 3.90 -26.10 5.57
C GLN A 327 4.81 -24.88 5.41
N ALA A 328 4.61 -24.08 4.35
CA ALA A 328 5.42 -22.89 4.11
C ALA A 328 5.17 -21.82 5.17
N LEU A 329 3.92 -21.63 5.61
CA LEU A 329 3.62 -20.70 6.70
C LEU A 329 4.25 -21.18 8.03
N ALA A 330 4.18 -22.48 8.32
CA ALA A 330 4.78 -23.05 9.52
C ALA A 330 6.32 -22.91 9.52
N GLU A 331 6.97 -23.11 8.38
CA GLU A 331 8.42 -22.91 8.20
C GLU A 331 8.82 -21.45 8.43
N VAL A 332 8.04 -20.49 7.92
CA VAL A 332 8.25 -19.07 8.19
C VAL A 332 8.13 -18.76 9.69
N MET A 333 7.11 -19.28 10.37
CA MET A 333 6.94 -19.08 11.82
C MET A 333 8.07 -19.73 12.63
N GLN A 334 8.51 -20.92 12.22
CA GLN A 334 9.62 -21.63 12.87
C GLN A 334 10.96 -20.91 12.66
N ALA A 335 11.16 -20.29 11.49
CA ALA A 335 12.34 -19.48 11.22
C ALA A 335 12.44 -18.25 12.14
N ILE A 336 11.32 -17.70 12.61
CA ILE A 336 11.30 -16.66 13.65
C ILE A 336 11.84 -17.24 14.96
N ASP A 337 11.29 -18.38 15.40
CA ASP A 337 11.69 -19.03 16.66
C ASP A 337 13.18 -19.41 16.67
N TRP A 338 13.78 -19.74 15.53
CA TRP A 338 15.22 -20.02 15.42
C TRP A 338 16.10 -18.77 15.47
N GLN A 339 15.58 -17.62 15.04
CA GLN A 339 16.32 -16.37 14.99
C GLN A 339 16.17 -15.53 16.26
N MET A 340 15.10 -15.74 17.02
CA MET A 340 14.79 -15.01 18.24
C MET A 340 15.16 -15.82 19.48
N ASP A 341 16.29 -15.47 20.11
CA ASP A 341 16.62 -16.00 21.43
C ASP A 341 15.79 -15.34 22.55
N GLU A 342 15.90 -15.86 23.77
CA GLU A 342 15.13 -15.35 24.92
C GLU A 342 15.39 -13.85 25.19
N ALA A 343 16.62 -13.37 24.94
CA ALA A 343 16.97 -11.97 25.12
C ALA A 343 16.29 -11.08 24.07
N SER A 344 16.28 -11.51 22.81
CA SER A 344 15.63 -10.82 21.70
C SER A 344 14.13 -10.70 21.91
N TRP A 345 13.48 -11.78 22.37
CA TRP A 345 12.05 -11.72 22.73
C TRP A 345 11.78 -10.70 23.83
N LYS A 346 12.60 -10.68 24.88
CA LYS A 346 12.46 -9.70 25.97
C LYS A 346 12.69 -8.27 25.50
N GLU A 347 13.66 -8.04 24.62
CA GLU A 347 13.93 -6.72 24.05
C GLU A 347 12.72 -6.21 23.22
N ALA A 348 12.19 -7.06 22.33
CA ALA A 348 11.04 -6.71 21.51
C ALA A 348 9.81 -6.38 22.37
N VAL A 349 9.52 -7.23 23.37
CA VAL A 349 8.42 -7.00 24.31
C VAL A 349 8.63 -5.70 25.10
N ALA A 350 9.83 -5.46 25.64
CA ALA A 350 10.13 -4.25 26.39
C ALA A 350 9.95 -2.96 25.57
N LYS A 351 10.23 -3.00 24.26
CA LYS A 351 9.95 -1.86 23.37
C LYS A 351 8.46 -1.57 23.26
N TRP A 352 7.63 -2.60 23.11
CA TRP A 352 6.17 -2.45 23.08
C TRP A 352 5.60 -2.02 24.43
N ASP A 353 6.12 -2.56 25.53
CA ASP A 353 5.71 -2.14 26.87
C ASP A 353 6.04 -0.66 27.10
N ALA A 354 7.23 -0.20 26.71
CA ALA A 354 7.62 1.20 26.80
C ALA A 354 6.75 2.11 25.89
N LEU A 355 6.38 1.64 24.69
CA LEU A 355 5.45 2.35 23.81
C LEU A 355 4.09 2.52 24.49
N VAL A 356 3.54 1.44 25.05
CA VAL A 356 2.25 1.48 25.74
C VAL A 356 2.35 2.36 26.99
N GLU A 357 3.40 2.27 27.79
CA GLU A 357 3.60 3.15 28.95
C GLU A 357 3.67 4.63 28.55
N THR A 358 4.31 4.94 27.41
CA THR A 358 4.47 6.32 26.93
C THR A 358 3.18 6.90 26.34
N TYR A 359 2.43 6.10 25.60
CA TYR A 359 1.30 6.56 24.78
C TYR A 359 -0.07 6.04 25.24
N SER A 360 -0.16 5.24 26.30
CA SER A 360 -1.46 4.85 26.86
C SER A 360 -2.06 6.01 27.63
N ILE A 361 -3.34 6.24 27.40
CA ILE A 361 -4.20 7.06 28.25
C ILE A 361 -4.98 6.06 29.11
N ASP A 362 -5.24 6.38 30.39
CA ASP A 362 -5.85 5.48 31.38
C ASP A 362 -7.09 4.71 30.83
N ASP A 363 -7.26 3.48 31.35
CA ASP A 363 -8.17 2.43 30.84
C ASP A 363 -9.56 2.96 30.43
N ASP A 364 -9.85 2.89 29.13
CA ASP A 364 -11.20 3.05 28.57
C ASP A 364 -12.07 1.85 28.95
N GLU A 365 -12.67 1.91 30.15
CA GLU A 365 -13.43 0.82 30.76
C GLU A 365 -14.58 0.30 29.87
N HIS A 366 -15.09 1.14 28.98
CA HIS A 366 -16.27 0.87 28.13
C HIS A 366 -15.93 0.36 26.72
N TRP A 367 -14.67 0.10 26.41
CA TRP A 367 -14.25 -0.35 25.06
C TRP A 367 -14.99 -1.60 24.57
N LEU A 368 -15.06 -2.65 25.41
CA LEU A 368 -15.76 -3.91 25.06
C LEU A 368 -17.26 -3.70 24.84
N GLU A 369 -17.89 -2.82 25.61
CA GLU A 369 -19.33 -2.57 25.55
C GLU A 369 -19.74 -1.90 24.23
N ARG A 370 -18.88 -1.05 23.66
CA ARG A 370 -19.12 -0.44 22.34
C ARG A 370 -19.06 -1.43 21.18
N ARG A 371 -18.43 -2.60 21.37
CA ARG A 371 -18.16 -3.59 20.31
C ARG A 371 -19.10 -4.78 20.27
N GLN A 372 -19.72 -5.14 21.39
CA GLN A 372 -20.71 -6.22 21.42
C GLN A 372 -21.99 -5.89 20.64
N GLY A 373 -22.25 -4.62 20.31
CA GLY A 373 -23.44 -4.15 19.60
C GLY A 373 -23.32 -4.04 18.07
N GLU A 374 -22.13 -4.26 17.48
CA GLU A 374 -21.87 -4.05 16.04
C GLU A 374 -21.83 -5.37 15.23
N CYS A 375 -22.55 -6.42 15.67
CA CYS A 375 -22.62 -7.74 14.99
C CYS A 375 -23.24 -7.69 13.59
#